data_AF-A0A6M3Z016-F1
#
_entry.id   AF-A0A6M3Z016-F1
#
_cell.length_a   1.000
_cell.length_b   1.000
_cell.length_c   1.000
_cell.angle_alpha   90.00
_cell.angle_beta   90.00
_cell.angle_gamma   90.00
#
_symmetry.space_group_name_H-M   'P 1'
#
loop_
_entity.id
_entity.type
_entity.pdbx_description
1 polymer ?
#
loop_
_entity_poly.entity_id
_entity_poly.type
_entity_poly.pdbx_seq_one_letter_code
_entity_poly.pdbx_strand_id
1 'polypeptide(L)'
;MFTIEKEVAVNQVTADGIAVGTAMLKVTLTYTIERIELEGANGIAFYTVTSGADAEGVRNYIPFTYSGSGDPLPEAEAALKLTVE
;
A
#
# COMPACT_ATOMS: atom_id res chain seq x y z
N MET A 1 0.83 8.00 -7.21
CA MET A 1 1.12 7.69 -5.79
C MET A 1 -0.09 8.09 -4.97
N PHE A 2 -0.46 7.32 -3.96
CA PHE A 2 -1.57 7.66 -3.06
C PHE A 2 -1.29 7.19 -1.63
N THR A 3 -2.04 7.70 -0.67
CA THR A 3 -1.90 7.37 0.75
C THR A 3 -3.21 6.85 1.33
N ILE A 4 -3.12 5.92 2.27
CA ILE A 4 -4.25 5.40 3.04
C ILE A 4 -3.89 5.46 4.52
N GLU A 5 -4.76 6.01 5.34
CA GLU A 5 -4.67 5.92 6.80
C GLU A 5 -5.32 4.61 7.25
N LYS A 6 -4.58 3.77 7.98
CA LYS A 6 -5.11 2.57 8.63
C LYS A 6 -4.92 2.66 10.14
N GLU A 7 -5.96 2.28 10.88
CA GLU A 7 -5.89 2.14 12.33
C GLU A 7 -5.43 0.73 12.69
N VAL A 8 -4.33 0.64 13.43
CA VAL A 8 -3.73 -0.62 13.87
C VAL A 8 -3.77 -0.67 15.39
N ALA A 9 -4.27 -1.78 15.93
CA ALA A 9 -4.21 -2.03 17.36
C ALA A 9 -2.77 -2.39 17.75
N VAL A 10 -2.18 -1.59 18.65
CA VAL A 10 -0.84 -1.81 19.20
C VAL A 10 -0.93 -2.17 20.67
N ASN A 11 -0.19 -3.19 21.07
CA ASN A 11 -0.05 -3.52 22.49
C ASN A 11 0.77 -2.43 23.17
N GLN A 12 0.20 -1.82 24.20
CA GLN A 12 0.88 -0.88 25.06
C GLN A 12 1.67 -1.69 26.09
N VAL A 13 2.97 -1.43 26.17
CA VAL A 13 3.85 -1.99 27.20
C VAL A 13 4.51 -0.86 27.97
N THR A 14 4.77 -1.06 29.26
CA THR A 14 5.65 -0.16 30.01
C THR A 14 7.09 -0.26 29.48
N ALA A 15 7.95 0.67 29.87
CA ALA A 15 9.38 0.61 29.53
C ALA A 15 10.06 -0.70 30.00
N ASP A 16 9.49 -1.35 31.02
CA ASP A 16 9.95 -2.64 31.56
C ASP A 16 9.32 -3.86 30.82
N GLY A 17 8.53 -3.62 29.77
CA GLY A 17 7.93 -4.66 28.93
C GLY A 17 6.62 -5.26 29.48
N ILE A 18 6.03 -4.67 30.52
CA ILE A 18 4.75 -5.15 31.08
C ILE A 18 3.59 -4.67 30.21
N ALA A 19 2.76 -5.59 29.71
CA ALA A 19 1.56 -5.25 28.93
C ALA A 19 0.53 -4.52 29.79
N VAL A 20 0.11 -3.33 29.36
CA VAL A 20 -0.82 -2.44 30.08
C VAL A 20 -2.12 -2.17 29.33
N GLY A 21 -2.25 -2.67 28.10
CA GLY A 21 -3.49 -2.59 27.34
C GLY A 21 -3.24 -2.55 25.84
N THR A 22 -4.26 -2.11 25.09
CA THR A 22 -4.20 -1.98 23.64
C THR A 22 -4.61 -0.55 23.27
N ALA A 23 -3.85 0.10 22.40
CA ALA A 23 -4.17 1.42 21.86
C ALA A 23 -4.38 1.30 20.34
N MET A 24 -5.20 2.18 19.77
CA MET A 24 -5.31 2.32 18.31
C MET A 24 -4.28 3.36 17.84
N LEU A 25 -3.40 2.96 16.94
CA LEU A 25 -2.42 3.84 16.30
C LEU A 25 -2.83 4.04 14.85
N LYS A 26 -2.96 5.30 14.44
CA LYS A 26 -3.12 5.69 13.04
C LYS A 26 -1.79 5.59 12.33
N VAL A 27 -1.74 4.79 11.28
CA VAL A 27 -0.55 4.61 10.43
C VAL A 27 -0.92 5.05 9.02
N THR A 28 -0.12 5.96 8.46
CA THR A 28 -0.26 6.36 7.06
C THR A 28 0.61 5.47 6.19
N LEU A 29 -0.03 4.71 5.31
CA LEU A 29 0.63 3.89 4.30
C LEU A 29 0.66 4.66 2.98
N THR A 30 1.85 4.83 2.41
CA THR A 30 2.03 5.43 1.08
C THR A 30 2.29 4.33 0.06
N TYR A 31 1.50 4.34 -1.01
CA TYR A 31 1.60 3.40 -2.12
C TYR A 31 2.10 4.13 -3.36
N THR A 32 3.24 3.68 -3.88
CA THR A 32 3.88 4.26 -5.06
C THR A 32 4.06 3.18 -6.10
N ILE A 33 3.35 3.28 -7.22
CA ILE A 33 3.59 2.45 -8.40
C ILE A 33 4.91 2.89 -9.02
N GLU A 34 5.88 1.98 -9.11
CA GLU A 34 7.21 2.24 -9.66
C GLU A 34 7.32 1.79 -11.12
N ARG A 35 6.61 0.73 -11.48
CA ARG A 35 6.66 0.14 -12.82
C ARG A 35 5.35 -0.55 -13.16
N ILE A 36 4.98 -0.50 -14.44
CA ILE A 36 3.86 -1.25 -15.01
C ILE A 36 4.39 -2.09 -16.17
N GLU A 37 3.97 -3.36 -16.21
CA GLU A 37 4.19 -4.26 -17.34
C GLU A 37 2.84 -4.62 -17.94
N LEU A 38 2.73 -4.60 -19.28
CA LEU A 38 1.49 -4.86 -19.99
C LEU A 38 1.69 -5.96 -21.03
N GLU A 39 0.74 -6.88 -21.09
CA GLU A 39 0.57 -7.88 -22.13
C GLU A 39 -0.89 -7.84 -22.64
N GLY A 40 -1.11 -7.00 -23.65
CA GLY A 40 -2.46 -6.72 -24.16
C GLY A 40 -3.33 -6.04 -23.11
N ALA A 41 -4.42 -6.69 -22.72
CA ALA A 41 -5.33 -6.22 -21.68
C ALA A 41 -4.92 -6.65 -20.26
N ASN A 42 -3.86 -7.46 -20.12
CA ASN A 42 -3.35 -7.89 -18.81
C ASN A 42 -2.22 -6.98 -18.38
N GLY A 43 -2.31 -6.42 -17.18
CA GLY A 43 -1.27 -5.59 -16.60
C GLY A 43 -0.76 -6.13 -15.27
N ILE A 44 0.51 -5.88 -14.98
CA ILE A 44 1.13 -6.08 -13.66
C ILE A 44 1.70 -4.75 -13.22
N ALA A 45 1.23 -4.24 -12.08
CA ALA A 45 1.74 -3.03 -11.47
C ALA A 45 2.63 -3.37 -10.28
N PHE A 46 3.89 -2.97 -10.34
CA PHE A 46 4.86 -3.08 -9.26
C PHE A 46 4.81 -1.80 -8.43
N TYR A 47 4.64 -1.96 -7.13
CA TYR A 47 4.49 -0.84 -6.21
C TYR A 47 5.29 -1.05 -4.93
N THR A 48 5.69 0.05 -4.32
CA THR A 48 6.31 0.08 -3.01
C THR A 48 5.33 0.65 -2.00
N VAL A 49 5.25 0.02 -0.82
CA VAL A 49 4.47 0.48 0.34
C VAL A 49 5.41 0.96 1.43
N THR A 50 5.23 2.19 1.91
CA THR A 50 5.98 2.74 3.05
C THR A 50 5.02 3.15 4.16
N SER A 51 5.40 2.95 5.43
CA SER A 51 4.57 3.26 6.61
C SER A 51 4.96 4.58 7.30
N GLY A 52 5.48 5.55 6.56
CA GLY A 52 6.01 6.81 7.07
C GLY A 52 7.19 7.32 6.25
N ALA A 53 7.70 8.51 6.56
CA ALA A 53 8.76 9.18 5.79
C ALA A 53 10.12 8.46 5.84
N ASP A 54 10.38 7.68 6.89
CA ASP A 54 11.68 7.06 7.17
C ASP A 54 11.64 5.52 7.17
N ALA A 55 10.53 4.92 6.72
CA ALA A 55 10.37 3.47 6.70
C ALA A 55 10.93 2.87 5.39
N GLU A 56 11.70 1.79 5.49
CA GLU A 56 12.07 1.00 4.31
C GLU A 56 10.82 0.48 3.61
N GLY A 57 10.71 0.78 2.32
CA GLY A 57 9.55 0.43 1.52
C GLY A 57 9.50 -1.05 1.18
N VAL A 58 8.31 -1.64 1.30
CA VAL A 58 8.05 -3.03 0.91
C VAL A 58 7.58 -3.06 -0.54
N ARG A 59 8.37 -3.70 -1.41
CA ARG A 59 8.03 -3.92 -2.81
C ARG A 59 7.04 -5.06 -2.97
N ASN A 60 6.00 -4.83 -3.75
CA ASN A 60 4.95 -5.78 -4.08
C ASN A 60 4.51 -5.60 -5.54
N TYR A 61 3.63 -6.48 -6.01
CA TYR A 61 2.98 -6.35 -7.31
C TYR A 61 1.52 -6.79 -7.23
N ILE A 62 0.69 -6.21 -8.08
CA ILE A 62 -0.69 -6.64 -8.30
C ILE A 62 -0.99 -6.82 -9.79
N PRO A 63 -1.76 -7.84 -10.17
CA PRO A 63 -2.35 -7.91 -11.50
C PRO A 63 -3.52 -6.92 -11.61
N PHE A 64 -3.73 -6.34 -12.79
CA PHE A 64 -4.89 -5.52 -13.11
C PHE A 64 -5.29 -5.69 -14.58
N THR A 65 -6.53 -5.32 -14.91
CA THR A 65 -7.00 -5.28 -16.29
C THR A 65 -6.77 -3.89 -16.86
N TYR A 66 -6.08 -3.81 -18.00
CA TYR A 66 -5.89 -2.58 -18.75
C TYR A 66 -6.92 -2.47 -19.88
N SER A 67 -7.58 -1.33 -19.97
CA SER A 67 -8.59 -1.02 -21.00
C SER A 67 -8.03 -1.04 -22.43
N GLY A 68 -6.71 -0.99 -22.59
CA GLY A 68 -6.05 -0.94 -23.90
C GLY A 68 -6.02 0.46 -24.51
N SER A 69 -6.41 1.49 -23.77
CA SER A 69 -6.45 2.87 -24.25
C SER A 69 -6.01 3.87 -23.17
N GLY A 70 -5.03 4.72 -23.50
CA GLY A 70 -4.59 5.80 -22.63
C GLY A 70 -3.37 5.44 -21.77
N ASP A 71 -3.34 6.00 -20.56
CA ASP A 71 -2.29 5.75 -19.58
C ASP A 71 -2.73 4.64 -18.62
N PRO A 72 -1.91 3.60 -18.37
CA PRO A 72 -2.28 2.48 -17.52
C PRO A 72 -2.15 2.76 -16.02
N LEU A 73 -1.50 3.85 -15.62
CA LEU A 73 -1.30 4.22 -14.21
C LEU A 73 -2.62 4.41 -13.46
N PRO A 74 -3.61 5.20 -13.93
CA PRO A 74 -4.86 5.38 -13.20
C PRO A 74 -5.63 4.07 -13.01
N GLU A 75 -5.59 3.16 -13.99
CA GLU A 75 -6.24 1.85 -13.89
C GLU A 75 -5.52 0.96 -12.87
N ALA A 76 -4.19 0.97 -12.88
CA ALA A 76 -3.36 0.27 -11.90
C ALA A 76 -3.55 0.83 -10.48
N GLU A 77 -3.61 2.15 -10.31
CA GLU A 77 -3.85 2.81 -9.02
C GLU A 77 -5.24 2.48 -8.48
N ALA A 78 -6.27 2.46 -9.33
CA ALA A 78 -7.62 2.07 -8.95
C ALA A 78 -7.68 0.60 -8.49
N ALA A 79 -7.04 -0.31 -9.23
CA ALA A 79 -6.97 -1.72 -8.87
C ALA A 79 -6.22 -1.95 -7.55
N LEU A 80 -5.10 -1.23 -7.35
CA LEU A 80 -4.35 -1.31 -6.11
C LEU A 80 -5.19 -0.81 -4.95
N LYS A 81 -5.82 0.35 -5.10
CA LYS A 81 -6.67 0.96 -4.08
C LYS A 81 -7.81 0.02 -3.65
N LEU A 82 -8.50 -0.62 -4.60
CA LEU A 82 -9.54 -1.63 -4.33
C LEU A 82 -9.02 -2.85 -3.56
N THR A 83 -7.74 -3.20 -3.72
CA THR A 83 -7.12 -4.35 -3.04
C THR A 83 -6.74 -4.02 -1.60
N VAL A 84 -6.39 -2.76 -1.32
CA VAL A 84 -5.82 -2.35 -0.03
C VAL A 84 -6.80 -1.64 0.90
N GLU A 85 -7.95 -1.17 0.38
CA GLU A 85 -9.05 -0.63 1.20
C GLU A 85 -9.69 -1.70 2.08
#